data_AF-A0A959RE32-F1
#
_entry.id   AF-A0A959RE32-F1
#
_cell.length_a   1.000
_cell.length_b   1.000
_cell.length_c   1.000
_cell.angle_alpha   90.00
_cell.angle_beta   90.00
_cell.angle_gamma   90.00
#
_symmetry.space_group_name_H-M   'P 1'
#
loop_
_entity.id
_entity.type
_entity.pdbx_description
1 polymer ?
#
loop_
_entity_poly.entity_id
_entity_poly.type
_entity_poly.pdbx_seq_one_letter_code
_entity_poly.pdbx_strand_id
1 'polypeptide(L)'
;MFTGIIQTTGKVTAKENEGDGIKFSIAPAQTNLLDTLNIGDSIAINGACMTVVNKDGDSFSFTTISESLSKTNLGDLEPGSTVNLEPAMTMNSKLDGHIVQGHVDTTGIVKDIKDLENSHEFFIEFPASFRKNIIYVGSIAVNGVSLTIAGIVSEDDNSVVIKIAIIPHTFEVTTFGILKPGDRVNIEFDMIGKYVQRIMESK
;
A
#
# COMPACT_ATOMS: atom_id res chain seq x y z
N MET A 1 2.10 -11.53 6.09
CA MET A 1 3.31 -10.71 6.05
C MET A 1 3.77 -10.62 4.61
N PHE A 2 4.34 -9.49 4.25
CA PHE A 2 4.71 -9.08 2.91
C PHE A 2 6.09 -8.41 2.97
N THR A 3 6.63 -8.10 1.80
CA THR A 3 7.95 -7.48 1.63
C THR A 3 7.87 -6.06 1.09
N GLY A 4 6.69 -5.68 0.59
CA GLY A 4 6.43 -4.45 -0.12
C GLY A 4 6.98 -4.44 -1.55
N ILE A 5 7.23 -5.61 -2.12
CA ILE A 5 7.66 -5.77 -3.51
C ILE A 5 6.45 -6.23 -4.30
N ILE A 6 5.85 -5.29 -5.03
CA ILE A 6 4.63 -5.54 -5.80
C ILE A 6 4.91 -6.56 -6.90
N GLN A 7 4.13 -7.64 -6.92
CA GLN A 7 4.29 -8.69 -7.94
C GLN A 7 3.59 -8.32 -9.24
N THR A 8 2.42 -7.70 -9.13
CA THR A 8 1.67 -7.22 -10.29
C THR A 8 0.64 -6.17 -9.87
N THR A 9 0.08 -5.46 -10.85
CA THR A 9 -1.12 -4.66 -10.63
C THR A 9 -2.37 -5.50 -10.90
N GLY A 10 -3.52 -5.04 -10.42
CA GLY A 10 -4.82 -5.63 -10.72
C GLY A 10 -5.84 -4.55 -11.00
N LYS A 11 -6.92 -4.92 -11.68
CA LYS A 11 -8.05 -4.06 -11.97
C LYS A 11 -9.27 -4.48 -11.17
N VAL A 12 -9.91 -3.54 -10.50
CA VAL A 12 -11.20 -3.76 -9.86
C VAL A 12 -12.26 -4.00 -10.94
N THR A 13 -12.88 -5.17 -10.93
CA THR A 13 -13.91 -5.57 -11.90
C THR A 13 -15.31 -5.42 -11.34
N ALA A 14 -15.48 -5.57 -10.03
CA ALA A 14 -16.75 -5.40 -9.34
C ALA A 14 -16.56 -4.84 -7.92
N LYS A 15 -17.58 -4.12 -7.46
CA LYS A 15 -17.73 -3.57 -6.10
C LYS A 15 -19.18 -3.77 -5.68
N GLU A 16 -19.41 -4.62 -4.69
CA GLU A 16 -20.74 -5.03 -4.27
C GLU A 16 -20.88 -4.87 -2.76
N ASN A 17 -22.01 -4.31 -2.30
CA ASN A 17 -22.28 -4.25 -0.87
C ASN A 17 -22.51 -5.66 -0.33
N GLU A 18 -21.84 -6.00 0.77
CA GLU A 18 -21.97 -7.31 1.43
C GLU A 18 -22.08 -7.10 2.94
N GLY A 19 -23.32 -7.08 3.44
CA GLY A 19 -23.60 -6.78 4.85
C GLY A 19 -23.23 -5.35 5.23
N ASP A 20 -22.35 -5.21 6.22
CA ASP A 20 -21.75 -3.94 6.67
C ASP A 20 -20.42 -3.63 5.95
N GLY A 21 -20.05 -4.46 4.98
CA GLY A 21 -18.82 -4.40 4.22
C GLY A 21 -19.03 -4.25 2.72
N ILE A 22 -17.91 -4.35 1.99
CA ILE A 22 -17.89 -4.33 0.52
C ILE A 22 -17.08 -5.52 0.05
N LYS A 23 -17.65 -6.27 -0.88
CA LYS A 23 -16.97 -7.30 -1.66
C LYS A 23 -16.41 -6.68 -2.92
N PHE A 24 -15.12 -6.92 -3.16
CA PHE A 24 -14.43 -6.51 -4.37
C PHE A 24 -14.02 -7.74 -5.17
N SER A 25 -14.11 -7.62 -6.50
CA SER A 25 -13.49 -8.58 -7.42
C SER A 25 -12.35 -7.90 -8.17
N ILE A 26 -11.21 -8.58 -8.26
CA ILE A 26 -9.99 -8.08 -8.87
C ILE A 26 -9.54 -9.05 -9.96
N ALA A 27 -9.28 -8.51 -11.15
CA ALA A 27 -8.56 -9.19 -12.22
C ALA A 27 -7.08 -8.78 -12.19
N PRO A 28 -6.14 -9.67 -11.79
CA PRO A 28 -4.72 -9.39 -11.88
C PRO A 28 -4.28 -9.14 -13.32
N ALA A 29 -3.34 -8.21 -13.54
CA ALA A 29 -2.75 -7.99 -14.86
C ALA A 29 -1.93 -9.22 -15.32
N GLN A 30 -1.32 -9.93 -14.37
CA GLN A 30 -0.64 -11.19 -14.58
C GLN A 30 -1.46 -12.36 -14.01
N THR A 31 -2.09 -13.14 -14.89
CA THR A 31 -3.05 -14.20 -14.50
C THR A 31 -2.41 -15.37 -13.77
N ASN A 32 -1.11 -15.62 -13.97
CA ASN A 32 -0.35 -16.64 -13.23
C ASN A 32 -0.31 -16.39 -11.71
N LEU A 33 -0.63 -15.18 -11.25
CA LEU A 33 -0.86 -14.91 -9.82
C LEU A 33 -1.96 -15.83 -9.27
N LEU A 34 -3.04 -16.02 -10.03
CA LEU A 34 -4.18 -16.83 -9.62
C LEU A 34 -3.79 -18.30 -9.44
N ASP A 35 -2.82 -18.82 -10.19
CA ASP A 35 -2.35 -20.20 -10.04
C ASP A 35 -1.70 -20.46 -8.68
N THR A 36 -1.19 -19.41 -8.04
CA THR A 36 -0.50 -19.47 -6.74
C THR A 36 -1.40 -19.14 -5.55
N LEU A 37 -2.54 -18.49 -5.79
CA LEU A 37 -3.48 -18.07 -4.75
C LEU A 37 -4.53 -19.15 -4.46
N ASN A 38 -4.80 -19.40 -3.18
CA ASN A 38 -5.87 -20.26 -2.70
C ASN A 38 -6.92 -19.46 -1.94
N ILE A 39 -8.13 -20.01 -1.83
CA ILE A 39 -9.15 -19.47 -0.93
C ILE A 39 -8.61 -19.57 0.51
N GLY A 40 -8.69 -18.47 1.25
CA GLY A 40 -8.11 -18.33 2.59
C GLY A 40 -6.72 -17.70 2.62
N ASP A 41 -6.04 -17.57 1.49
CA ASP A 41 -4.72 -16.93 1.44
C ASP A 41 -4.82 -15.42 1.71
N SER A 42 -3.75 -14.88 2.28
CA SER A 42 -3.58 -13.44 2.48
C SER A 42 -2.93 -12.79 1.26
N ILE A 43 -3.49 -11.69 0.80
CA ILE A 43 -2.96 -10.86 -0.29
C ILE A 43 -3.08 -9.38 0.09
N ALA A 44 -2.01 -8.61 -0.13
CA ALA A 44 -2.02 -7.18 0.06
C ALA A 44 -2.61 -6.49 -1.19
N ILE A 45 -3.65 -5.68 -0.98
CA ILE A 45 -4.28 -4.83 -2.00
C ILE A 45 -3.96 -3.37 -1.64
N ASN A 46 -3.15 -2.70 -2.45
CA ASN A 46 -2.57 -1.39 -2.08
C ASN A 46 -1.95 -1.41 -0.67
N GLY A 47 -1.30 -2.51 -0.29
CA GLY A 47 -0.69 -2.67 1.03
C GLY A 47 -1.66 -3.01 2.16
N ALA A 48 -2.97 -3.14 1.92
CA ALA A 48 -3.91 -3.61 2.94
C ALA A 48 -4.08 -5.13 2.82
N CYS A 49 -3.82 -5.87 3.90
CA CYS A 49 -3.92 -7.33 3.95
C CYS A 49 -5.39 -7.76 3.88
N MET A 50 -5.73 -8.50 2.83
CA MET A 50 -7.07 -9.03 2.58
C MET A 50 -7.02 -10.54 2.43
N THR A 51 -8.13 -11.21 2.72
CA THR A 51 -8.27 -12.65 2.55
C THR A 51 -9.00 -12.96 1.25
N VAL A 52 -8.44 -13.85 0.44
CA VAL A 52 -9.11 -14.36 -0.77
C VAL A 52 -10.31 -15.20 -0.34
N VAL A 53 -11.53 -14.78 -0.69
CA VAL A 53 -12.77 -15.50 -0.35
C VAL A 53 -13.34 -16.30 -1.53
N ASN A 54 -12.99 -15.93 -2.75
CA ASN A 54 -13.41 -16.64 -3.96
C ASN A 54 -12.40 -16.46 -5.09
N LYS A 55 -12.40 -17.41 -6.04
CA LYS A 55 -11.71 -17.32 -7.33
C LYS A 55 -12.68 -17.76 -8.42
N ASP A 56 -12.83 -16.95 -9.45
CA ASP A 56 -13.71 -17.23 -10.58
C ASP A 56 -13.09 -16.71 -11.88
N GLY A 57 -12.88 -17.62 -12.84
CA GLY A 57 -12.18 -17.35 -14.08
C GLY A 57 -10.84 -16.63 -13.85
N ASP A 58 -10.70 -15.45 -14.46
CA ASP A 58 -9.51 -14.60 -14.41
C ASP A 58 -9.55 -13.58 -13.25
N SER A 59 -10.31 -13.86 -12.19
CA SER A 59 -10.46 -12.96 -11.05
C SER A 59 -10.48 -13.68 -9.70
N PHE A 60 -10.11 -12.94 -8.66
CA PHE A 60 -10.34 -13.34 -7.28
C PHE A 60 -11.18 -12.28 -6.57
N SER A 61 -11.75 -12.61 -5.41
CA SER A 61 -12.51 -11.65 -4.61
C SER A 61 -12.10 -11.67 -3.15
N PHE A 62 -12.32 -10.55 -2.48
CA PHE A 62 -12.14 -10.38 -1.04
C PHE A 62 -13.28 -9.52 -0.48
N THR A 63 -13.55 -9.67 0.82
CA THR A 63 -14.54 -8.86 1.53
C THR A 63 -13.83 -7.96 2.52
N THR A 64 -14.22 -6.69 2.52
CA THR A 64 -13.73 -5.67 3.46
C THR A 64 -14.77 -5.40 4.52
N ILE A 65 -14.30 -5.11 5.73
CA ILE A 65 -15.14 -4.60 6.82
C ILE A 65 -15.08 -3.06 6.85
N SER A 66 -16.06 -2.45 7.50
CA SER A 66 -16.16 -0.99 7.66
C SER A 66 -14.87 -0.35 8.22
N GLU A 67 -14.21 -1.02 9.18
CA GLU A 67 -12.95 -0.51 9.74
C GLU A 67 -11.85 -0.36 8.68
N SER A 68 -11.62 -1.40 7.86
CA SER A 68 -10.62 -1.37 6.79
C SER A 68 -10.93 -0.29 5.75
N LEU A 69 -12.21 -0.11 5.41
CA LEU A 69 -12.65 0.93 4.47
C LEU A 69 -12.37 2.34 5.00
N SER A 70 -12.51 2.55 6.31
CA SER A 70 -12.27 3.85 6.95
C SER A 70 -10.79 4.24 7.04
N LYS A 71 -9.90 3.24 7.16
CA LYS A 71 -8.45 3.44 7.38
C LYS A 71 -7.62 3.38 6.10
N THR A 72 -8.21 2.95 4.98
CA THR A 72 -7.52 2.73 3.70
C THR A 72 -8.20 3.49 2.57
N ASN A 73 -7.54 3.54 1.41
CA ASN A 73 -8.10 4.01 0.15
C ASN A 73 -9.00 2.98 -0.55
N LEU A 74 -9.24 1.81 0.05
CA LEU A 74 -10.09 0.78 -0.55
C LEU A 74 -11.55 1.24 -0.72
N GLY A 75 -12.01 2.15 0.16
CA GLY A 75 -13.36 2.74 0.04
C GLY A 75 -13.56 3.58 -1.22
N ASP A 76 -12.48 4.13 -1.79
CA ASP A 76 -12.53 5.00 -2.98
C ASP A 76 -12.47 4.21 -4.29
N LEU A 77 -12.16 2.91 -4.20
CA LEU A 77 -12.03 2.07 -5.37
C LEU A 77 -13.40 1.89 -6.04
N GLU A 78 -13.41 1.97 -7.36
CA GLU A 78 -14.57 1.72 -8.21
C GLU A 78 -14.21 0.71 -9.29
N PRO A 79 -15.18 0.04 -9.94
CA PRO A 79 -14.91 -0.75 -11.12
C PRO A 79 -14.12 0.06 -12.15
N GLY A 80 -12.94 -0.45 -12.53
CA GLY A 80 -11.99 0.26 -13.38
C GLY A 80 -10.72 0.73 -12.67
N SER A 81 -10.74 0.89 -11.34
CA SER A 81 -9.57 1.29 -10.56
C SER A 81 -8.45 0.25 -10.66
N THR A 82 -7.20 0.73 -10.67
CA THR A 82 -5.99 -0.12 -10.63
C THR A 82 -5.43 -0.17 -9.21
N VAL A 83 -4.99 -1.34 -8.77
CA VAL A 83 -4.42 -1.59 -7.44
C VAL A 83 -3.09 -2.34 -7.53
N ASN A 84 -2.22 -2.15 -6.55
CA ASN A 84 -1.03 -2.98 -6.36
C ASN A 84 -1.41 -4.31 -5.68
N LEU A 85 -0.82 -5.41 -6.13
CA LEU A 85 -1.04 -6.76 -5.60
C LEU A 85 0.28 -7.40 -5.14
N GLU A 86 0.29 -7.90 -3.91
CA GLU A 86 1.39 -8.72 -3.36
C GLU A 86 0.81 -9.87 -2.51
N PRO A 87 0.96 -11.14 -2.93
CA PRO A 87 0.64 -12.30 -2.10
C PRO A 87 1.51 -12.36 -0.84
N ALA A 88 1.02 -13.01 0.20
CA ALA A 88 1.82 -13.24 1.40
C ALA A 88 3.11 -14.00 1.09
N MET A 89 4.21 -13.57 1.72
CA MET A 89 5.50 -14.20 1.51
C MET A 89 5.55 -15.60 2.13
N THR A 90 6.30 -16.50 1.51
CA THR A 90 6.64 -17.82 2.08
C THR A 90 7.89 -17.73 2.95
N MET A 91 8.13 -18.74 3.81
CA MET A 91 9.34 -18.76 4.66
C MET A 91 10.66 -18.77 3.88
N ASN A 92 10.66 -19.25 2.63
CA ASN A 92 11.83 -19.29 1.76
C ASN A 92 11.88 -18.14 0.75
N SER A 93 10.97 -17.16 0.87
CA SER A 93 11.00 -15.95 0.04
C SER A 93 12.17 -15.05 0.41
N LYS A 94 12.69 -14.30 -0.56
CA LYS A 94 13.60 -13.19 -0.29
C LYS A 94 12.83 -12.06 0.37
N LEU A 95 13.47 -11.37 1.33
CA LEU A 95 12.98 -10.13 1.91
C LEU A 95 13.73 -8.97 1.23
N ASP A 96 13.37 -8.66 -0.01
CA ASP A 96 14.07 -7.66 -0.84
C ASP A 96 13.71 -6.21 -0.45
N GLY A 97 12.53 -5.99 0.13
CA GLY A 97 12.10 -4.71 0.70
C GLY A 97 12.31 -4.66 2.22
N HIS A 98 11.23 -4.43 2.96
CA HIS A 98 11.24 -4.50 4.43
C HIS A 98 10.02 -5.29 4.92
N ILE A 99 9.91 -5.51 6.23
CA ILE A 99 8.78 -6.25 6.78
C ILE A 99 7.53 -5.37 6.71
N VAL A 100 6.60 -5.76 5.84
CA VAL A 100 5.28 -5.15 5.70
C VAL A 100 4.23 -6.11 6.26
N GLN A 101 3.43 -5.66 7.21
CA GLN A 101 2.35 -6.46 7.82
C GLN A 101 1.13 -6.52 6.92
N GLY A 102 0.89 -5.47 6.14
CA GLY A 102 -0.34 -5.22 5.43
C GLY A 102 -1.40 -4.55 6.32
N HIS A 103 -0.95 -3.86 7.38
CA HIS A 103 -1.79 -3.19 8.37
C HIS A 103 -1.61 -1.69 8.22
N VAL A 104 -2.36 -1.11 7.29
CA VAL A 104 -2.32 0.32 6.98
C VAL A 104 -2.61 1.14 8.25
N ASP A 105 -1.68 2.03 8.59
CA ASP A 105 -1.75 2.89 9.77
C ASP A 105 -2.61 4.13 9.50
N THR A 106 -2.44 4.72 8.32
CA THR A 106 -3.16 5.92 7.88
C THR A 106 -3.21 6.00 6.37
N THR A 107 -4.00 6.95 5.86
CA THR A 107 -3.85 7.42 4.48
C THR A 107 -3.02 8.70 4.44
N GLY A 108 -2.44 8.98 3.28
CA GLY A 108 -1.83 10.25 2.93
C GLY A 108 -2.31 10.73 1.56
N ILE A 109 -1.90 11.94 1.20
CA ILE A 109 -2.24 12.60 -0.06
C ILE A 109 -0.97 12.87 -0.85
N VAL A 110 -0.96 12.53 -2.14
CA VAL A 110 0.10 12.96 -3.05
C VAL A 110 -0.03 14.45 -3.27
N LYS A 111 0.96 15.24 -2.84
CA LYS A 111 0.95 16.71 -2.95
C LYS A 111 1.53 17.23 -4.23
N ASP A 112 2.60 16.58 -4.68
CA ASP A 112 3.34 16.97 -5.86
C ASP A 112 4.07 15.75 -6.42
N ILE A 113 4.33 15.79 -7.72
CA ILE A 113 5.13 14.78 -8.43
C ILE A 113 6.10 15.55 -9.32
N LYS A 114 7.39 15.26 -9.18
CA LYS A 114 8.42 15.85 -10.04
C LYS A 114 9.07 14.78 -10.89
N ASP A 115 8.93 14.94 -12.20
CA ASP A 115 9.59 14.10 -13.18
C ASP A 115 11.05 14.57 -13.33
N LEU A 116 11.99 13.68 -13.04
CA LEU A 116 13.42 13.85 -13.27
C LEU A 116 13.85 12.93 -14.42
N GLU A 117 15.05 13.14 -14.96
CA GLU A 117 15.53 12.38 -16.13
C GLU A 117 15.50 10.85 -15.94
N ASN A 118 15.73 10.34 -14.73
CA ASN A 118 15.82 8.90 -14.45
C ASN A 118 15.04 8.46 -13.19
N SER A 119 14.11 9.28 -12.71
CA SER A 119 13.32 8.97 -11.51
C SER A 119 12.15 9.94 -11.36
N HIS A 120 11.18 9.58 -10.52
CA HIS A 120 10.09 10.45 -10.14
C HIS A 120 10.17 10.74 -8.64
N GLU A 121 10.14 12.01 -8.23
CA GLU A 121 10.00 12.37 -6.82
C GLU A 121 8.52 12.55 -6.48
N PHE A 122 8.05 11.86 -5.45
CA PHE A 122 6.69 12.04 -4.91
C PHE A 122 6.77 12.71 -3.56
N PHE A 123 5.86 13.66 -3.34
CA PHE A 123 5.68 14.37 -2.09
C PHE A 123 4.38 13.90 -1.45
N ILE A 124 4.45 13.27 -0.28
CA ILE A 124 3.28 12.66 0.37
C ILE A 124 3.04 13.35 1.70
N GLU A 125 1.85 13.91 1.85
CA GLU A 125 1.36 14.52 3.09
C GLU A 125 0.54 13.51 3.91
N PHE A 126 0.77 13.43 5.21
CA PHE A 126 -0.02 12.61 6.13
C PHE A 126 -0.10 13.25 7.54
N PRO A 127 -1.00 12.77 8.42
CA PRO A 127 -1.25 13.42 9.72
C PRO A 127 0.00 13.51 10.62
N ALA A 128 0.15 14.65 11.29
CA ALA A 128 1.28 14.95 12.19
C ALA A 128 1.46 13.95 13.35
N SER A 129 0.39 13.25 13.74
CA SER A 129 0.42 12.23 14.80
C SER A 129 1.41 11.10 14.53
N PHE A 130 1.77 10.86 13.26
CA PHE A 130 2.69 9.81 12.85
C PHE A 130 4.14 10.26 12.64
N ARG A 131 4.49 11.53 12.96
CA ARG A 131 5.84 12.07 12.72
C ARG A 131 6.95 11.26 13.41
N LYS A 132 6.66 10.64 14.56
CA LYS A 132 7.62 9.80 15.30
C LYS A 132 7.86 8.43 14.66
N ASN A 133 7.07 8.05 13.66
CA ASN A 133 7.17 6.75 12.97
C ASN A 133 8.07 6.80 11.74
N ILE A 134 8.60 7.97 11.38
CA ILE A 134 9.48 8.14 10.22
C ILE A 134 10.87 8.62 10.64
N ILE A 135 11.86 8.30 9.81
CA ILE A 135 13.20 8.85 9.86
C ILE A 135 13.71 9.07 8.43
N TYR A 136 14.66 9.98 8.24
CA TYR A 136 15.39 10.10 6.98
C TYR A 136 16.13 8.79 6.68
N VAL A 137 16.01 8.29 5.44
CA VAL A 137 16.54 6.98 5.00
C VAL A 137 15.86 5.78 5.70
N GLY A 138 14.74 6.01 6.39
CA GLY A 138 13.90 4.95 6.92
C GLY A 138 13.04 4.28 5.85
N SER A 139 12.55 3.08 6.15
CA SER A 139 11.58 2.36 5.33
C SER A 139 10.14 2.84 5.58
N ILE A 140 9.35 2.85 4.52
CA ILE A 140 7.90 3.12 4.56
C ILE A 140 7.23 2.32 3.45
N ALA A 141 6.01 1.83 3.69
CA ALA A 141 5.20 1.24 2.62
C ALA A 141 4.10 2.21 2.18
N VAL A 142 4.06 2.53 0.89
CA VAL A 142 3.03 3.40 0.28
C VAL A 142 2.26 2.61 -0.78
N ASN A 143 0.96 2.46 -0.61
CA ASN A 143 0.13 1.52 -1.41
C ASN A 143 0.77 0.12 -1.48
N GLY A 144 1.41 -0.31 -0.39
CA GLY A 144 2.12 -1.59 -0.31
C GLY A 144 3.51 -1.59 -0.94
N VAL A 145 3.96 -0.52 -1.61
CA VAL A 145 5.32 -0.47 -2.16
C VAL A 145 6.31 -0.09 -1.06
N SER A 146 7.29 -0.94 -0.81
CA SER A 146 8.43 -0.68 0.08
C SER A 146 9.35 0.37 -0.52
N LEU A 147 9.53 1.48 0.20
CA LEU A 147 10.27 2.63 -0.25
C LEU A 147 11.18 3.18 0.85
N THR A 148 12.17 3.97 0.42
CA THR A 148 13.05 4.72 1.31
C THR A 148 12.61 6.17 1.37
N ILE A 149 12.46 6.71 2.59
CA ILE A 149 12.20 8.14 2.80
C ILE A 149 13.44 8.94 2.38
N ALA A 150 13.35 9.60 1.24
CA ALA A 150 14.42 10.40 0.64
C ALA A 150 14.50 11.83 1.21
N GLY A 151 13.52 12.23 2.02
CA GLY A 151 13.55 13.50 2.74
C GLY A 151 12.29 13.72 3.57
N ILE A 152 12.44 14.53 4.61
CA ILE A 152 11.33 15.10 5.35
C ILE A 152 11.30 16.58 4.95
N VAL A 153 10.26 16.97 4.22
CA VAL A 153 10.19 18.27 3.54
C VAL A 153 9.63 19.34 4.47
N SER A 154 8.59 19.00 5.22
CA SER A 154 8.00 19.88 6.23
C SER A 154 7.32 19.07 7.32
N GLU A 155 7.33 19.61 8.53
CA GLU A 155 6.60 19.10 9.68
C GLU A 155 5.96 20.29 10.41
N ASP A 156 4.63 20.29 10.50
CA ASP A 156 3.88 21.24 11.32
C ASP A 156 2.86 20.49 12.20
N ASP A 157 2.12 21.22 13.03
CA ASP A 157 1.19 20.64 14.00
C ASP A 157 0.04 19.83 13.36
N ASN A 158 -0.24 20.03 12.08
CA ASN A 158 -1.31 19.34 11.36
C ASN A 158 -0.79 18.16 10.54
N SER A 159 0.31 18.35 9.80
CA SER A 159 0.80 17.34 8.88
C SER A 159 2.33 17.25 8.76
N VAL A 160 2.75 16.13 8.18
CA VAL A 160 4.13 15.88 7.74
C VAL A 160 4.10 15.66 6.24
N VAL A 161 5.06 16.25 5.52
CA VAL A 161 5.29 15.98 4.11
C VAL A 161 6.64 15.29 3.95
N ILE A 162 6.62 14.07 3.44
CA ILE A 162 7.83 13.33 3.07
C ILE A 162 8.08 13.39 1.57
N LYS A 163 9.33 13.16 1.19
CA LYS A 163 9.76 12.92 -0.18
C LYS A 163 10.22 11.48 -0.31
N ILE A 164 9.75 10.81 -1.36
CA ILE A 164 10.24 9.50 -1.81
C ILE A 164 10.69 9.61 -3.27
N ALA A 165 11.64 8.78 -3.67
CA ALA A 165 12.10 8.69 -5.06
C ALA A 165 11.71 7.34 -5.64
N ILE A 166 11.09 7.35 -6.81
CA ILE A 166 10.62 6.16 -7.52
C ILE A 166 11.48 5.98 -8.77
N ILE A 167 12.11 4.80 -8.86
CA ILE A 167 12.90 4.42 -10.04
C ILE A 167 11.96 4.02 -11.20
N PRO A 168 12.44 4.07 -12.47
CA PRO A 168 11.59 3.81 -13.63
C PRO A 168 10.87 2.46 -13.60
N HIS A 169 11.56 1.40 -13.15
CA HIS A 169 10.95 0.07 -13.04
C HIS A 169 9.76 0.06 -12.08
N THR A 170 9.92 0.60 -10.86
CA THR A 170 8.83 0.68 -9.88
C THR A 170 7.68 1.55 -10.37
N PHE A 171 7.99 2.64 -11.09
CA PHE A 171 6.98 3.51 -11.67
C PHE A 171 6.12 2.77 -12.71
N GLU A 172 6.73 1.95 -13.55
CA GLU A 172 6.05 1.17 -14.59
C GLU A 172 5.19 0.03 -14.03
N VAL A 173 5.70 -0.71 -13.04
CA VAL A 173 5.05 -1.96 -12.56
C VAL A 173 4.10 -1.77 -11.38
N THR A 174 3.89 -0.54 -10.91
CA THR A 174 3.02 -0.25 -9.77
C THR A 174 2.04 0.89 -10.08
N THR A 175 1.10 1.13 -9.17
CA THR A 175 0.16 2.26 -9.27
C THR A 175 0.84 3.62 -9.30
N PHE A 176 2.12 3.75 -8.93
CA PHE A 176 2.83 5.03 -8.99
C PHE A 176 2.81 5.65 -10.39
N GLY A 177 2.80 4.84 -11.45
CA GLY A 177 2.73 5.31 -12.83
C GLY A 177 1.43 6.02 -13.22
N ILE A 178 0.39 5.92 -12.39
CA ILE A 178 -0.93 6.53 -12.66
C ILE A 178 -1.38 7.52 -11.59
N LEU A 179 -0.66 7.61 -10.47
CA LEU A 179 -0.97 8.54 -9.38
C LEU A 179 -0.79 9.99 -9.84
N LYS A 180 -1.60 10.88 -9.27
CA LYS A 180 -1.60 12.32 -9.53
C LYS A 180 -1.65 13.09 -8.22
N PRO A 181 -1.23 14.38 -8.21
CA PRO A 181 -1.48 15.26 -7.08
C PRO A 181 -2.98 15.27 -6.71
N GLY A 182 -3.27 15.10 -5.42
CA GLY A 182 -4.61 14.95 -4.87
C GLY A 182 -5.02 13.50 -4.58
N ASP A 183 -4.34 12.51 -5.16
CA ASP A 183 -4.70 11.11 -4.95
C ASP A 183 -4.37 10.64 -3.53
N ARG A 184 -5.24 9.77 -3.00
CA ARG A 184 -5.13 9.17 -1.67
C ARG A 184 -4.35 7.85 -1.72
N VAL A 185 -3.34 7.72 -0.87
CA VAL A 185 -2.48 6.54 -0.76
C VAL A 185 -2.55 5.93 0.63
N ASN A 186 -2.44 4.60 0.72
CA ASN A 186 -2.26 3.89 1.98
C ASN A 186 -0.83 4.04 2.47
N ILE A 187 -0.66 4.23 3.78
CA ILE A 187 0.66 4.31 4.43
C ILE A 187 0.71 3.29 5.57
N GLU A 188 1.73 2.45 5.53
CA GLU A 188 2.16 1.63 6.66
C GLU A 188 3.59 2.03 7.04
N PHE A 189 3.78 2.34 8.32
CA PHE A 189 5.10 2.70 8.85
C PHE A 189 5.88 1.47 9.29
N ASP A 190 7.20 1.56 9.30
CA ASP A 190 8.06 0.48 9.75
C ASP A 190 7.69 0.06 11.19
N MET A 191 7.33 -1.22 11.32
CA MET A 191 6.98 -1.85 12.59
C MET A 191 8.06 -1.68 13.67
N ILE A 192 9.34 -1.68 13.29
CA ILE A 192 10.44 -1.45 14.22
C ILE A 192 10.33 -0.05 14.84
N GLY A 193 10.06 0.96 14.02
CA GLY A 193 9.86 2.35 14.49
C GLY A 193 8.71 2.46 15.48
N LYS A 194 7.59 1.77 15.21
CA LYS A 194 6.42 1.72 16.10
C LYS A 194 6.74 1.10 17.46
N TYR A 195 7.48 -0.01 17.51
CA TYR A 195 7.90 -0.63 18.77
C TYR A 195 8.85 0.28 19.57
N VAL A 196 9.82 0.90 18.90
CA VAL A 196 10.75 1.85 19.54
C VAL A 196 9.99 3.03 20.14
N GLN A 197 9.05 3.62 19.41
CA GLN A 197 8.20 4.69 19.92
C GLN A 197 7.43 4.25 21.17
N ARG A 198 6.76 3.09 21.12
CA ARG A 198 5.97 2.58 22.25
C ARG A 198 6.80 2.38 23.51
N ILE A 199 8.02 1.86 23.36
CA ILE A 199 8.97 1.67 24.47
C ILE A 199 9.38 3.03 25.05
N MET A 200 9.64 4.02 24.19
CA MET A 200 10.05 5.36 24.62
C MET A 200 8.94 6.15 25.32
N GLU A 201 7.68 5.95 24.95
CA GLU A 201 6.52 6.57 25.61
C GLU A 201 6.15 5.93 26.96
N SER A 202 6.65 4.71 27.20
CA SER A 202 6.41 3.98 28.45
C SER A 202 7.49 4.25 29.52
N LYS A 203 8.43 5.16 29.23
CA LYS A 203 9.46 5.65 30.16
C LYS A 203 9.08 7.02 30.69
#